data_AF-A0A958RQF3-F1
#
_entry.id   AF-A0A958RQF3-F1
#
_cell.length_a   1.000
_cell.length_b   1.000
_cell.length_c   1.000
_cell.angle_alpha   90.00
_cell.angle_beta   90.00
_cell.angle_gamma   90.00
#
_symmetry.space_group_name_H-M   'P 1'
#
loop_
_entity.id
_entity.type
_entity.pdbx_description
1 polymer ?
#
loop_
_entity_poly.entity_id
_entity_poly.type
_entity_poly.pdbx_seq_one_letter_code
_entity_poly.pdbx_strand_id
1 'polypeptide(L)'
;MNMKILLMTVLMMNIVACTSTTVIRSYPIGAKIYMDNKLVGKTPYEHTDRKWFLGKQRIRIEKKDYETISDTLYRSQEWDIGAILGILSLPWCRKYKSEQFYELKKQKLSQNEN
;
A
#
# COMPACT_ATOMS: atom_id res chain seq x y z
N MET A 1 14.82 8.76 41.30
CA MET A 1 14.06 8.25 40.13
C MET A 1 14.39 6.77 39.97
N ASN A 2 13.42 5.87 40.16
CA ASN A 2 13.70 4.43 40.25
C ASN A 2 14.15 3.87 38.90
N MET A 3 15.29 3.17 38.88
CA MET A 3 15.87 2.56 37.66
C MET A 3 14.89 1.63 36.93
N LYS A 4 13.98 0.98 37.68
CA LYS A 4 12.87 0.16 37.12
C LYS A 4 11.82 1.01 36.37
N ILE A 5 11.54 2.22 36.84
CA ILE A 5 10.58 3.14 36.19
C ILE A 5 11.18 3.66 34.89
N LEU A 6 12.48 3.97 34.87
CA LEU A 6 13.19 4.39 33.65
C LEU A 6 13.21 3.27 32.59
N LEU A 7 13.39 2.01 33.01
CA LEU A 7 13.35 0.85 32.10
C LEU A 7 11.95 0.62 31.51
N MET A 8 10.90 0.81 32.31
CA MET A 8 9.50 0.67 31.87
C MET A 8 9.09 1.77 30.89
N THR A 9 9.55 3.01 31.08
CA THR A 9 9.23 4.13 30.17
C THR A 9 9.92 4.00 28.81
N VAL A 10 11.16 3.50 28.76
CA VAL A 10 11.89 3.26 27.49
C VAL A 10 11.23 2.14 26.67
N LEU A 11 10.67 1.12 27.35
CA LEU A 11 9.99 0.00 26.68
C LEU A 11 8.69 0.42 25.99
N MET A 12 7.95 1.39 26.54
CA MET A 12 6.71 1.91 25.93
C MET A 12 6.94 2.83 24.72
N MET A 13 8.13 3.40 24.56
CA MET A 13 8.43 4.41 23.52
C MET A 13 8.63 3.80 22.11
N ASN A 14 8.66 2.47 21.98
CA ASN A 14 9.07 1.75 20.76
C ASN A 14 7.94 1.45 19.75
N ILE A 15 6.73 1.99 19.92
CA ILE A 15 5.58 1.68 19.02
C ILE A 15 5.13 2.91 18.22
N VAL A 16 6.04 3.59 17.52
CA VAL A 16 5.64 4.58 16.52
C VAL A 16 5.36 3.84 15.22
N ALA A 17 4.09 3.48 15.00
CA ALA A 17 3.67 2.84 13.76
C ALA A 17 3.79 3.83 12.59
N CYS A 18 4.72 3.58 11.67
CA CYS A 18 4.80 4.32 10.41
C CYS A 18 3.57 3.97 9.55
N THR A 19 2.73 4.98 9.28
CA THR A 19 1.64 4.84 8.31
C THR A 19 2.22 4.91 6.91
N SER A 20 1.95 3.88 6.10
CA SER A 20 2.29 3.91 4.68
C SER A 20 1.03 4.20 3.89
N THR A 21 1.18 5.05 2.87
CA THR A 21 0.10 5.43 1.98
C THR A 21 0.51 5.14 0.54
N THR A 22 -0.35 4.43 -0.17
CA THR A 22 -0.17 4.09 -1.58
C THR A 22 -1.29 4.69 -2.41
N VAL A 23 -0.95 5.39 -3.50
CA VAL A 23 -1.93 5.95 -4.44
C VAL A 23 -2.06 5.01 -5.64
N ILE A 24 -3.27 4.52 -5.89
CA ILE A 24 -3.60 3.65 -7.02
C ILE A 24 -4.25 4.50 -8.12
N ARG A 25 -3.62 4.55 -9.29
CA ARG A 25 -4.09 5.26 -10.48
C ARG A 25 -4.33 4.28 -11.62
N SER A 26 -5.24 4.62 -12.53
CA SER A 26 -5.40 3.85 -13.77
C SER A 26 -5.71 4.72 -14.97
N TYR A 27 -5.45 4.17 -16.15
CA TYR A 27 -5.97 4.64 -17.42
C TYR A 27 -6.82 3.56 -18.10
N PRO A 28 -8.10 3.82 -18.40
CA PRO A 28 -8.84 5.05 -18.13
C PRO A 28 -9.13 5.25 -16.63
N ILE A 29 -9.41 6.51 -16.26
CA ILE A 29 -9.75 6.91 -14.89
C ILE A 29 -11.13 6.38 -14.46
N GLY A 30 -11.36 6.22 -13.16
CA GLY A 30 -12.63 5.78 -12.60
C GLY A 30 -12.86 4.27 -12.74
N ALA A 31 -11.81 3.47 -12.74
CA ALA A 31 -11.88 2.02 -12.61
C ALA A 31 -12.21 1.64 -11.17
N LYS A 32 -13.06 0.64 -10.96
CA LYS A 32 -13.42 0.14 -9.62
C LYS A 32 -12.25 -0.66 -9.05
N ILE A 33 -11.94 -0.44 -7.77
CA ILE A 33 -10.91 -1.17 -7.05
C ILE A 33 -11.58 -2.04 -6.00
N TYR A 34 -11.20 -3.31 -5.98
CA TYR A 34 -11.61 -4.27 -4.97
C TYR A 34 -10.39 -4.73 -4.18
N MET A 35 -10.53 -4.82 -2.87
CA MET A 35 -9.55 -5.40 -1.94
C MET A 35 -10.24 -6.51 -1.17
N ASP A 36 -9.63 -7.70 -1.10
CA ASP A 36 -10.26 -8.87 -0.47
C ASP A 36 -11.71 -9.11 -0.97
N ASN A 37 -11.89 -8.96 -2.29
CA ASN A 37 -13.18 -9.06 -2.99
C ASN A 37 -14.24 -8.00 -2.60
N LYS A 38 -13.92 -7.01 -1.77
CA LYS A 38 -14.81 -5.90 -1.41
C LYS A 38 -14.49 -4.66 -2.22
N LEU A 39 -15.51 -3.99 -2.76
CA LEU A 39 -15.34 -2.70 -3.44
C LEU A 39 -14.88 -1.65 -2.42
N VAL A 40 -13.71 -1.06 -2.63
CA VAL A 40 -13.16 -0.03 -1.74
C VAL A 40 -13.24 1.37 -2.32
N GLY A 41 -13.32 1.50 -3.64
CA GLY A 41 -13.37 2.80 -4.30
C GLY A 41 -13.17 2.73 -5.80
N LYS A 42 -12.83 3.88 -6.39
CA LYS A 42 -12.49 4.02 -7.82
C LYS A 42 -11.17 4.78 -7.98
N THR A 43 -10.43 4.52 -9.05
CA THR A 43 -9.20 5.26 -9.36
C THR A 43 -9.50 6.72 -9.71
N PRO A 44 -8.69 7.68 -9.22
CA PRO A 44 -7.55 7.52 -8.31
C PRO A 44 -8.01 7.22 -6.88
N TYR A 45 -7.34 6.29 -6.20
CA TYR A 45 -7.68 5.88 -4.84
C TYR A 45 -6.45 5.90 -3.94
N GLU A 46 -6.55 6.55 -2.79
CA GLU A 46 -5.49 6.59 -1.78
C GLU A 46 -5.77 5.51 -0.72
N HIS A 47 -4.86 4.54 -0.63
CA HIS A 47 -4.92 3.46 0.34
C HIS A 47 -3.91 3.71 1.46
N THR A 48 -4.38 3.81 2.70
CA THR A 48 -3.52 3.92 3.88
C THR A 48 -3.67 2.67 4.73
N ASP A 49 -2.58 1.93 4.92
CA ASP A 49 -2.59 0.70 5.73
C ASP A 49 -1.83 0.89 7.05
N ARG A 50 -2.53 0.65 8.16
CA ARG A 50 -2.00 0.70 9.53
C ARG A 50 -1.49 -0.67 10.02
N LYS A 51 -1.63 -1.75 9.25
CA LYS A 51 -1.21 -3.08 9.67
C LYS A 51 0.31 -3.17 9.85
N TRP A 52 0.69 -3.66 11.03
CA TRP A 52 2.02 -3.61 11.64
C TRP A 52 3.03 -4.62 11.04
N PHE A 53 2.60 -5.62 10.25
CA PHE A 53 3.48 -6.59 9.62
C PHE A 53 3.11 -6.84 8.15
N LEU A 54 4.09 -6.73 7.24
CA LEU A 54 4.21 -7.45 5.96
C LEU A 54 2.87 -7.83 5.28
N GLY A 55 2.01 -6.84 5.10
CA GLY A 55 0.71 -7.05 4.47
C GLY A 55 0.88 -7.23 2.97
N LYS A 56 0.49 -8.41 2.45
CA LYS A 56 0.15 -8.55 1.03
C LYS A 56 -1.33 -8.21 0.91
N GLN A 57 -1.66 -7.22 0.08
CA GLN A 57 -3.03 -6.82 -0.18
C GLN A 57 -3.37 -7.17 -1.62
N ARG A 58 -4.29 -8.13 -1.83
CA ARG A 58 -4.73 -8.50 -3.18
C ARG A 58 -5.71 -7.45 -3.67
N ILE A 59 -5.39 -6.84 -4.80
CA ILE A 59 -6.24 -5.86 -5.45
C ILE A 59 -6.76 -6.38 -6.78
N ARG A 60 -7.96 -5.93 -7.12
CA ARG A 60 -8.56 -6.20 -8.43
C ARG A 60 -9.14 -4.91 -8.98
N ILE A 61 -8.76 -4.58 -10.20
CA ILE A 61 -9.14 -3.34 -10.88
C ILE A 61 -10.04 -3.70 -12.05
N GLU A 62 -11.23 -3.12 -12.07
CA GLU A 62 -12.24 -3.37 -13.10
C GLU A 62 -12.71 -2.09 -13.75
N LYS A 63 -12.87 -2.09 -15.08
CA LYS A 63 -13.57 -1.06 -15.82
C LYS A 63 -14.44 -1.71 -16.88
N LYS A 64 -15.62 -1.14 -17.12
CA LYS A 64 -16.53 -1.60 -18.19
C LYS A 64 -15.82 -1.56 -19.54
N ASP A 65 -15.90 -2.64 -20.31
CA ASP A 65 -15.29 -2.80 -21.64
C ASP A 65 -13.75 -2.89 -21.64
N TYR A 66 -13.15 -3.12 -20.47
CA TYR A 66 -11.72 -3.34 -20.28
C TYR A 66 -11.45 -4.67 -19.57
N GLU A 67 -10.25 -5.19 -19.79
CA GLU A 67 -9.75 -6.38 -19.11
C GLU A 67 -9.58 -6.11 -17.61
N THR A 68 -9.92 -7.11 -16.79
CA THR A 68 -9.74 -7.04 -15.34
C THR A 68 -8.29 -7.32 -14.99
N ILE A 69 -7.67 -6.42 -14.23
CA ILE A 69 -6.31 -6.63 -13.69
C ILE A 69 -6.43 -7.12 -12.26
N SER A 70 -5.75 -8.23 -11.95
CA SER A 70 -5.55 -8.69 -10.58
C SER A 70 -4.08 -8.57 -10.24
N ASP A 71 -3.78 -7.81 -9.19
CA ASP A 71 -2.41 -7.58 -8.75
C ASP A 71 -2.32 -7.73 -7.23
N THR A 72 -1.12 -7.97 -6.72
CA THR A 72 -0.88 -8.01 -5.28
C THR A 72 -0.03 -6.82 -4.91
N LEU A 73 -0.63 -5.89 -4.18
CA LEU A 73 0.13 -4.82 -3.55
C LEU A 73 0.98 -5.44 -2.45
N TYR A 74 2.28 -5.33 -2.63
CA TYR A 74 3.24 -5.53 -1.57
C TYR A 74 3.36 -4.20 -0.83
N ARG A 75 3.19 -4.21 0.49
CA ARG A 75 3.69 -3.10 1.29
C ARG A 75 5.17 -2.95 0.94
N SER A 76 5.61 -1.79 0.41
CA SER A 76 7.05 -1.60 0.20
C SER A 76 7.71 -1.78 1.56
N GLN A 77 8.44 -2.88 1.69
CA GLN A 77 9.37 -3.05 2.78
C GLN A 77 10.62 -2.32 2.36
N GLU A 78 10.67 -1.00 2.57
CA GLU A 78 11.96 -0.41 2.93
C GLU A 78 12.28 -0.88 4.35
N TRP A 79 12.67 -2.16 4.50
CA TRP A 79 13.57 -2.52 5.58
C TRP A 79 14.92 -1.97 5.16
N ASP A 80 15.18 -0.74 5.56
CA ASP A 80 16.54 -0.21 5.59
C ASP A 80 17.29 -1.02 6.65
N ILE A 81 17.89 -2.15 6.24
CA ILE A 81 18.72 -3.00 7.11
C ILE A 81 19.90 -2.18 7.67
N GLY A 82 20.17 -0.99 7.11
CA GLY A 82 21.04 0.03 7.68
C GLY A 82 20.57 0.67 9.00
N ALA A 83 19.29 0.61 9.35
CA ALA A 83 18.73 1.20 10.57
C ALA A 83 18.86 0.31 11.83
N ILE A 84 19.14 -0.99 11.67
CA ILE A 84 19.37 -1.91 12.81
C ILE A 84 20.83 -1.88 13.27
N LEU A 85 21.76 -1.42 12.42
CA LEU A 85 23.21 -1.36 12.71
C LEU A 85 23.76 0.07 12.92
N GLY A 86 22.91 1.10 12.97
CA GLY A 86 23.36 2.50 13.07
C GLY A 86 22.55 3.30 14.09
N ILE A 87 23.08 3.42 15.30
CA ILE A 87 22.61 4.34 16.34
C ILE A 87 22.64 5.79 15.80
N LEU A 88 21.54 6.53 15.96
CA LEU A 88 21.42 8.02 15.88
C LEU A 88 21.21 8.69 14.49
N SER A 89 20.19 9.58 14.46
CA SER A 89 19.73 10.48 13.38
C SER A 89 18.91 9.79 12.27
N LEU A 90 17.66 10.18 11.96
CA LEU A 90 17.28 11.43 11.31
C LEU A 90 15.75 11.75 11.40
N PRO A 91 15.32 13.03 11.33
CA PRO A 91 13.91 13.51 11.32
C PRO A 91 13.04 13.12 10.09
N TRP A 92 13.33 12.01 9.41
CA TRP A 92 12.90 11.72 8.05
C TRP A 92 12.10 10.41 7.88
N CYS A 93 11.15 10.12 8.79
CA CYS A 93 9.93 9.38 8.39
C CYS A 93 9.01 10.28 7.54
N ARG A 94 9.58 10.99 6.55
CA ARG A 94 8.88 12.00 5.77
C ARG A 94 8.14 11.32 4.61
N LYS A 95 7.01 10.70 4.97
CA LYS A 95 5.87 10.37 4.08
C LYS A 95 6.26 9.96 2.65
N TYR A 96 6.84 8.78 2.51
CA TYR A 96 6.99 8.17 1.19
C TYR A 96 5.61 7.67 0.73
N LYS A 97 5.03 8.35 -0.26
CA LYS A 97 3.83 7.90 -0.96
C LYS A 97 4.28 7.02 -2.13
N SER A 98 4.02 5.72 -2.06
CA SER A 98 4.22 4.83 -3.20
C SER A 98 3.07 5.06 -4.19
N GLU A 99 3.34 5.38 -5.45
CA GLU A 99 2.31 5.47 -6.48
C GLU A 99 2.35 4.22 -7.37
N GLN A 100 1.19 3.64 -7.66
CA GLN A 100 1.04 2.50 -8.57
C GLN A 100 0.10 2.91 -9.71
N PHE A 101 0.56 2.73 -10.94
CA PHE A 101 -0.18 3.11 -12.15
C PHE A 101 -0.50 1.88 -12.99
N TYR A 102 -1.78 1.74 -13.36
CA TYR A 102 -2.28 0.61 -14.13
C TYR A 102 -2.88 1.06 -15.47
N GLU A 103 -2.37 0.51 -16.57
CA GLU A 103 -2.97 0.71 -17.88
C GLU A 103 -3.89 -0.46 -18.22
N LEU A 104 -5.19 -0.18 -18.34
CA LEU A 104 -6.19 -1.19 -18.66
C LEU A 104 -6.29 -1.36 -20.18
N LYS A 105 -6.19 -2.60 -20.64
CA LYS A 105 -6.41 -2.96 -22.04
C LYS A 105 -7.90 -3.09 -22.32
N LYS A 106 -8.35 -2.63 -23.48
CA LYS A 106 -9.73 -2.86 -23.91
C LYS A 106 -9.93 -4.36 -24.08
N GLN A 107 -11.07 -4.86 -23.60
CA GLN A 107 -11.41 -6.26 -23.78
C GLN A 107 -11.61 -6.50 -25.29
N LYS A 108 -10.93 -7.52 -25.83
CA LYS A 108 -11.19 -7.93 -27.21
C LYS A 108 -12.66 -8.35 -27.30
N LEU A 109 -13.45 -7.59 -28.05
CA LEU A 109 -14.75 -8.05 -28.52
C LEU A 109 -14.46 -9.33 -29.29
N SER A 110 -14.98 -10.46 -28.83
CA SER A 110 -14.99 -11.69 -29.62
C SER A 110 -15.55 -11.32 -31.00
N GLN A 111 -14.69 -11.33 -32.02
CA GLN A 111 -15.12 -11.43 -33.40
C GLN A 111 -15.78 -12.81 -33.52
N ASN A 112 -17.04 -12.90 -33.10
CA ASN A 112 -17.98 -13.88 -33.63
C ASN A 112 -18.49 -13.27 -34.94
N GLU A 113 -17.63 -13.29 -35.95
CA GLU A 113 -18.04 -13.22 -37.35
C GLU A 113 -18.34 -14.67 -37.76
N ASN A 114 -19.62 -15.01 -37.78
CA ASN A 114 -20.18 -16.08 -38.61
C ASN A 114 -20.78 -15.42 -39.86
#